data_AF-A0AAD7AVK4-F1
#
_entry.id   AF-A0AAD7AVK4-F1
#
_cell.length_a   1.000
_cell.length_b   1.000
_cell.length_c   1.000
_cell.angle_alpha   90.00
_cell.angle_beta   90.00
_cell.angle_gamma   90.00
#
_symmetry.space_group_name_H-M   'P 1'
#
loop_
_entity.id
_entity.type
_entity.pdbx_description
1 polymer ?
#
loop_
_entity_poly.entity_id
_entity_poly.type
_entity_poly.pdbx_seq_one_letter_code
_entity_poly.pdbx_strand_id
1 'polypeptide(L)'
;MARNTLSLLLVALLTALFAVARGSALPAAENVQRRDENLPARVPYVFPAPGTDTIADAIRARRGNGTLLALDGALLNAPLVAQGWNQLFTVIRENLTIPGEMRELFDYRSSEPQHSTRRRTNGTSLVPHALHADLPFTRGQHEPVGRTEGLTTRQLRVLRFTPAGELSLADQKILGNSLAAAVAFTDAITESVRVPDRVYNNLARFLSPKQMVEAVSTAGSYAFVSRFTVALNVDGRMNEAVPVPV
;
A
#
# COMPACT_ATOMS: atom_id res chain seq x y z
N MET A 1 3.56 -53.56 45.88
CA MET A 1 2.11 -53.33 45.75
C MET A 1 1.91 -51.95 45.14
N ALA A 2 1.54 -51.92 43.87
CA ALA A 2 1.21 -50.73 43.10
C ALA A 2 -0.19 -50.22 43.47
N ARG A 3 -0.41 -48.89 43.41
CA ARG A 3 -1.75 -48.32 43.12
C ARG A 3 -1.68 -46.82 42.75
N ASN A 4 -1.85 -46.60 41.44
CA ASN A 4 -2.74 -45.62 40.80
C ASN A 4 -2.68 -44.14 41.18
N THR A 5 -1.82 -43.37 40.49
CA THR A 5 -2.01 -41.92 40.30
C THR A 5 -2.01 -41.49 38.82
N LEU A 6 -2.12 -42.44 37.87
CA LEU A 6 -2.04 -42.18 36.43
C LEU A 6 -3.39 -42.09 35.68
N SER A 7 -4.53 -41.97 36.37
CA SER A 7 -5.86 -42.01 35.71
C SER A 7 -6.69 -40.71 35.79
N LEU A 8 -6.12 -39.56 36.16
CA LEU A 8 -6.86 -38.29 36.22
C LEU A 8 -6.35 -37.20 35.26
N LEU A 9 -5.26 -37.44 34.53
CA LEU A 9 -4.72 -36.50 33.52
C LEU A 9 -5.04 -36.90 32.07
N LEU A 10 -5.73 -38.01 31.83
CA LEU A 10 -6.08 -38.50 30.49
C LEU A 10 -7.56 -38.32 30.10
N VAL A 11 -8.40 -37.74 30.98
CA VAL A 11 -9.84 -37.52 30.72
C VAL A 11 -10.19 -36.04 30.52
N ALA A 12 -9.25 -35.13 30.74
CA ALA A 12 -9.41 -33.70 30.44
C ALA A 12 -8.91 -33.29 29.04
N LEU A 13 -8.49 -34.25 28.19
CA LEU A 13 -7.97 -33.99 26.84
C LEU A 13 -8.87 -34.52 25.71
N LEU A 14 -10.11 -34.94 26.00
CA LEU A 14 -10.99 -35.62 25.03
C LEU A 14 -12.44 -35.09 24.95
N THR A 15 -12.75 -33.90 25.49
CA THR A 15 -14.10 -33.30 25.41
C THR A 15 -14.09 -31.85 24.95
N ALA A 16 -13.47 -31.58 23.80
CA ALA A 16 -13.77 -30.38 23.00
C ALA A 16 -13.73 -30.66 21.49
N LEU A 17 -13.97 -31.92 21.07
CA LEU A 17 -14.43 -32.22 19.71
C LEU A 17 -15.95 -32.14 19.69
N PHE A 18 -16.49 -31.49 18.65
CA PHE A 18 -17.91 -31.28 18.34
C PHE A 18 -18.59 -30.05 18.97
N ALA A 19 -18.14 -28.86 18.56
CA ALA A 19 -19.07 -27.77 18.27
C ALA A 19 -19.11 -27.57 16.76
N VAL A 20 -20.22 -27.98 16.16
CA VAL A 20 -20.54 -27.85 14.74
C VAL A 20 -20.56 -26.37 14.37
N ALA A 21 -19.50 -25.90 13.71
CA ALA A 21 -19.58 -24.69 12.92
C ALA A 21 -20.45 -25.01 11.70
N ARG A 22 -21.72 -24.57 11.73
CA ARG A 22 -22.50 -24.38 10.51
C ARG A 22 -21.84 -23.24 9.73
N GLY A 23 -20.78 -23.56 9.00
CA GLY A 23 -20.31 -22.72 7.93
C GLY A 23 -21.43 -22.66 6.91
N SER A 24 -22.07 -21.50 6.76
CA SER A 24 -22.66 -21.16 5.48
C SER A 24 -21.54 -21.31 4.47
N ALA A 25 -21.63 -22.34 3.62
CA ALA A 25 -20.67 -22.56 2.56
C ALA A 25 -20.59 -21.24 1.78
N LEU A 26 -19.41 -20.62 1.79
CA LEU A 26 -19.11 -19.56 0.85
C LEU A 26 -19.41 -20.14 -0.54
N PRO A 27 -20.15 -19.43 -1.41
CA PRO A 27 -20.35 -19.88 -2.77
C PRO A 27 -18.98 -20.24 -3.36
N ALA A 28 -18.89 -21.43 -3.95
CA ALA A 28 -17.66 -21.95 -4.52
C ALA A 28 -17.02 -20.83 -5.36
N ALA A 29 -15.77 -20.49 -5.03
CA ALA A 29 -15.04 -19.46 -5.75
C ALA A 29 -15.12 -19.81 -7.24
N GLU A 30 -15.84 -18.99 -8.00
CA GLU A 30 -15.61 -18.85 -9.43
C GLU A 30 -14.09 -18.81 -9.64
N ASN A 31 -13.54 -19.44 -10.68
CA ASN A 31 -12.09 -19.57 -10.91
C ASN A 31 -11.38 -18.19 -10.98
N VAL A 32 -11.20 -17.49 -9.87
CA VAL A 32 -10.62 -16.15 -9.83
C VAL A 32 -9.10 -16.31 -9.79
N GLN A 33 -8.56 -16.84 -10.89
CA GLN A 33 -7.13 -16.87 -11.17
C GLN A 33 -6.58 -15.46 -11.37
N ARG A 34 -7.45 -14.50 -11.74
CA ARG A 34 -7.14 -13.10 -11.98
C ARG A 34 -8.23 -12.15 -11.45
N ARG A 35 -7.85 -10.94 -11.07
CA ARG A 35 -8.70 -9.80 -10.73
C ARG A 35 -8.19 -8.58 -11.49
N ASP A 36 -8.72 -8.37 -12.68
CA ASP A 36 -8.49 -7.21 -13.54
C ASP A 36 -9.78 -6.44 -13.86
N GLU A 37 -10.93 -6.91 -13.36
CA GLU A 37 -12.24 -6.29 -13.55
C GLU A 37 -12.62 -6.08 -15.04
N ASN A 38 -11.96 -6.82 -15.94
CA ASN A 38 -11.97 -6.60 -17.39
C ASN A 38 -11.60 -5.17 -17.83
N LEU A 39 -10.86 -4.43 -17.01
CA LEU A 39 -10.39 -3.08 -17.34
C LEU A 39 -8.99 -3.12 -17.96
N PRO A 40 -8.72 -2.35 -19.02
CA PRO A 40 -7.50 -2.47 -19.80
C PRO A 40 -6.28 -1.87 -19.09
N ALA A 41 -5.09 -2.23 -19.57
CA ALA A 41 -3.84 -1.49 -19.37
C ALA A 41 -3.22 -1.16 -20.74
N ARG A 42 -2.18 -0.32 -20.78
CA ARG A 42 -1.42 0.01 -22.01
C ARG A 42 -0.57 -1.16 -22.52
N VAL A 43 -0.38 -2.18 -21.70
CA VAL A 43 0.24 -3.47 -22.04
C VAL A 43 -0.79 -4.58 -21.80
N PRO A 44 -0.76 -5.69 -22.56
CA PRO A 44 -1.66 -6.82 -22.31
C PRO A 44 -1.39 -7.41 -20.93
N TYR A 45 -2.39 -8.00 -20.28
CA TYR A 45 -2.15 -8.76 -19.06
C TYR A 45 -1.73 -10.19 -19.37
N VAL A 46 -0.75 -10.68 -18.61
CA VAL A 46 -0.27 -12.06 -18.65
C VAL A 46 -0.71 -12.78 -17.38
N PHE A 47 -1.60 -13.76 -17.50
CA PHE A 47 -2.10 -14.55 -16.38
C PHE A 47 -1.89 -16.06 -16.65
N PRO A 48 -0.67 -16.60 -16.44
CA PRO A 48 -0.39 -18.02 -16.65
C PRO A 48 -1.26 -18.88 -15.73
N ALA A 49 -1.64 -20.08 -16.14
CA ALA A 49 -2.40 -20.97 -15.26
C ALA A 49 -1.57 -21.36 -14.01
N PRO A 50 -2.21 -21.76 -12.89
CA PRO A 50 -1.49 -22.30 -11.74
C PRO A 50 -0.60 -23.48 -12.13
N GLY A 51 0.66 -23.49 -11.68
CA GLY A 51 1.62 -24.56 -11.94
C GLY A 51 2.39 -24.44 -13.26
N THR A 52 2.10 -23.43 -14.08
CA THR A 52 2.76 -23.26 -15.40
C THR A 52 3.86 -22.22 -15.42
N ASP A 53 3.93 -21.36 -14.39
CA ASP A 53 4.92 -20.29 -14.27
C ASP A 53 5.28 -20.08 -12.80
N THR A 54 6.55 -20.32 -12.46
CA THR A 54 7.03 -20.30 -11.07
C THR A 54 7.00 -18.92 -10.44
N ILE A 55 7.09 -17.85 -11.23
CA ILE A 55 7.04 -16.47 -10.74
C ILE A 55 5.59 -16.08 -10.44
N ALA A 56 4.67 -16.40 -11.36
CA ALA A 56 3.25 -16.22 -11.13
C ALA A 56 2.78 -17.01 -9.90
N ASP A 57 3.23 -18.27 -9.75
CA ASP A 57 2.88 -19.11 -8.61
C ASP A 57 3.44 -18.59 -7.29
N ALA A 58 4.65 -18.01 -7.28
CA ALA A 58 5.19 -17.34 -6.10
C ALA A 58 4.35 -16.10 -5.70
N ILE A 59 3.84 -15.34 -6.67
CA ILE A 59 2.93 -14.20 -6.42
C ILE A 59 1.60 -14.69 -5.85
N ARG A 60 1.06 -15.80 -6.37
CA ARG A 60 -0.16 -16.44 -5.85
C ARG A 60 0.02 -16.89 -4.40
N ALA A 61 1.11 -17.60 -4.11
CA ALA A 61 1.37 -18.15 -2.77
C ALA A 61 1.43 -17.07 -1.69
N ARG A 62 1.94 -15.87 -2.02
CA ARG A 62 1.94 -14.71 -1.12
C ARG A 62 0.52 -14.20 -0.80
N ARG A 63 -0.45 -14.40 -1.69
CA ARG A 63 -1.84 -13.95 -1.47
C ARG A 63 -2.68 -15.09 -0.93
N GLY A 64 -3.30 -14.88 0.23
CA GLY A 64 -4.14 -15.89 0.87
C GLY A 64 -5.29 -16.44 0.00
N ASN A 65 -5.71 -15.72 -1.06
CA ASN A 65 -6.72 -16.16 -2.01
C ASN A 65 -6.16 -16.71 -3.34
N GLY A 66 -4.84 -16.70 -3.56
CA GLY A 66 -4.20 -17.20 -4.77
C GLY A 66 -4.48 -16.42 -6.06
N THR A 67 -5.12 -15.25 -5.98
CA THR A 67 -5.54 -14.47 -7.15
C THR A 67 -4.44 -13.52 -7.65
N LEU A 68 -4.18 -13.49 -8.97
CA LEU A 68 -3.35 -12.43 -9.57
C LEU A 68 -4.17 -11.14 -9.75
N LEU A 69 -3.65 -9.97 -9.38
CA LEU A 69 -4.26 -8.66 -9.61
C LEU A 69 -3.86 -8.12 -11.00
N ALA A 70 -4.55 -7.08 -11.47
CA ALA A 70 -4.19 -6.34 -12.69
C ALA A 70 -2.71 -5.95 -12.74
N LEU A 71 -2.14 -5.50 -11.61
CA LEU A 71 -0.72 -5.16 -11.50
C LEU A 71 0.19 -6.34 -11.79
N ASP A 72 -0.11 -7.55 -11.30
CA ASP A 72 0.74 -8.71 -11.60
C ASP A 72 0.61 -9.12 -13.05
N GLY A 73 -0.60 -9.04 -13.61
CA GLY A 73 -0.83 -9.27 -15.03
C GLY A 73 0.03 -8.36 -15.91
N ALA A 74 0.15 -7.07 -15.53
CA ALA A 74 1.00 -6.13 -16.24
C ALA A 74 2.49 -6.45 -16.04
N LEU A 75 2.92 -6.71 -14.80
CA LEU A 75 4.30 -7.05 -14.45
C LEU A 75 4.80 -8.33 -15.13
N LEU A 76 3.94 -9.34 -15.32
CA LEU A 76 4.30 -10.63 -15.90
C LEU A 76 4.66 -10.55 -17.39
N ASN A 77 4.49 -9.39 -18.05
CA ASN A 77 5.16 -9.11 -19.34
C ASN A 77 6.70 -9.08 -19.20
N ALA A 78 7.21 -8.79 -18.00
CA ALA A 78 8.63 -8.74 -17.67
C ALA A 78 8.91 -9.59 -16.41
N PRO A 79 9.03 -10.93 -16.54
CA PRO A 79 9.03 -11.84 -15.39
C PRO A 79 10.09 -11.53 -14.31
N LEU A 80 11.30 -11.14 -14.69
CA LEU A 80 12.35 -10.76 -13.72
C LEU A 80 12.00 -9.49 -12.94
N VAL A 81 11.31 -8.54 -13.58
CA VAL A 81 10.78 -7.35 -12.89
C VAL A 81 9.66 -7.77 -11.94
N ALA A 82 8.76 -8.66 -12.36
CA ALA A 82 7.70 -9.20 -11.49
C ALA A 82 8.26 -9.92 -10.25
N GLN A 83 9.31 -10.72 -10.43
CA GLN A 83 9.99 -11.42 -9.34
C GLN A 83 10.62 -10.43 -8.35
N GLY A 84 11.42 -9.48 -8.84
CA GLY A 84 12.05 -8.46 -7.99
C GLY A 84 11.03 -7.57 -7.28
N TRP A 85 9.93 -7.21 -7.96
CA TRP A 85 8.80 -6.50 -7.37
C TRP A 85 8.19 -7.32 -6.24
N ASN A 86 7.88 -8.60 -6.48
CA ASN A 86 7.33 -9.48 -5.46
C ASN A 86 8.21 -9.53 -4.20
N GLN A 87 9.52 -9.68 -4.38
CA GLN A 87 10.49 -9.75 -3.28
C GLN A 87 10.60 -8.43 -2.51
N LEU A 88 10.89 -7.33 -3.20
CA LEU A 88 11.11 -6.03 -2.57
C LEU A 88 9.84 -5.53 -1.85
N PHE A 89 8.69 -5.58 -2.51
CA PHE A 89 7.46 -5.06 -1.93
C PHE A 89 6.90 -5.95 -0.82
N THR A 90 7.27 -7.24 -0.75
CA THR A 90 6.97 -8.07 0.42
C THR A 90 7.76 -7.56 1.63
N VAL A 91 9.06 -7.29 1.48
CA VAL A 91 9.87 -6.70 2.54
C VAL A 91 9.29 -5.36 3.00
N ILE A 92 8.96 -4.46 2.05
CA ILE A 92 8.43 -3.13 2.35
C ILE A 92 7.09 -3.19 3.09
N ARG A 93 6.19 -4.10 2.73
CA ARG A 93 4.85 -4.18 3.34
C ARG A 93 4.82 -4.96 4.64
N GLU A 94 5.64 -5.99 4.78
CA GLU A 94 5.42 -7.02 5.81
C GLU A 94 6.59 -7.18 6.78
N ASN A 95 7.78 -6.63 6.48
CA ASN A 95 9.00 -6.93 7.25
C ASN A 95 9.76 -5.70 7.77
N LEU A 96 9.26 -4.49 7.51
CA LEU A 96 9.86 -3.26 8.05
C LEU A 96 9.46 -3.04 9.52
N THR A 97 10.23 -2.20 10.19
CA THR A 97 10.03 -1.82 11.61
C THR A 97 9.56 -0.39 11.80
N ILE A 98 9.34 0.38 10.73
CA ILE A 98 8.63 1.67 10.80
C ILE A 98 7.18 1.45 11.26
N PRO A 99 6.60 2.40 12.02
CA PRO A 99 5.20 2.29 12.46
C PRO A 99 4.24 2.08 11.28
N GLY A 100 3.25 1.20 11.43
CA GLY A 100 2.34 0.81 10.36
C GLY A 100 1.58 1.99 9.75
N GLU A 101 1.11 2.91 10.60
CA GLU A 101 0.43 4.13 10.18
C GLU A 101 1.35 5.05 9.36
N MET A 102 2.66 5.07 9.67
CA MET A 102 3.64 5.85 8.93
C MET A 102 3.98 5.18 7.59
N ARG A 103 4.08 3.85 7.57
CA ARG A 103 4.30 3.04 6.36
C ARG A 103 3.19 3.25 5.34
N GLU A 104 1.93 3.15 5.76
CA GLU A 104 0.77 3.36 4.89
C GLU A 104 0.58 4.84 4.53
N LEU A 105 1.01 5.77 5.40
CA LEU A 105 1.06 7.20 5.04
C LEU A 105 2.02 7.46 3.88
N PHE A 106 3.23 6.86 3.89
CA PHE A 106 4.19 7.02 2.79
C PHE A 106 3.59 6.59 1.45
N ASP A 107 2.85 5.47 1.41
CA ASP A 107 2.13 5.05 0.22
C ASP A 107 1.03 6.05 -0.18
N TYR A 108 0.10 6.31 0.74
CA TYR A 108 -1.11 7.07 0.45
C TYR A 108 -0.79 8.51 0.02
N ARG A 109 0.28 9.08 0.61
CA ARG A 109 0.77 10.42 0.30
C ARG A 109 1.64 10.45 -0.96
N SER A 110 2.47 9.43 -1.23
CA SER A 110 3.22 9.35 -2.51
C SER A 110 2.30 9.25 -3.72
N SER A 111 1.06 8.83 -3.48
CA SER A 111 -0.02 8.78 -4.46
C SER A 111 -0.71 10.13 -4.72
N GLU A 112 -0.22 11.23 -4.13
CA GLU A 112 -0.67 12.59 -4.44
C GLU A 112 -0.15 13.02 -5.81
N PRO A 113 -1.02 13.59 -6.67
CA PRO A 113 -0.59 14.08 -7.97
C PRO A 113 0.34 15.27 -7.76
N GLN A 114 1.64 14.99 -7.80
CA GLN A 114 2.74 15.94 -7.69
C GLN A 114 2.51 17.13 -8.63
N HIS A 115 1.88 18.17 -8.13
CA HIS A 115 1.93 19.45 -8.80
C HIS A 115 3.30 20.00 -8.43
N SER A 116 4.18 20.14 -9.42
CA SER A 116 5.23 21.12 -9.31
C SER A 116 4.53 22.47 -9.22
N THR A 117 4.11 22.88 -8.04
CA THR A 117 3.86 24.28 -7.70
C THR A 117 5.21 25.00 -7.65
N ARG A 118 5.96 24.95 -8.75
CA ARG A 118 6.77 26.10 -9.14
C ARG A 118 5.77 27.20 -9.45
N ARG A 119 5.40 27.90 -8.38
CA ARG A 119 5.05 29.31 -8.29
C ARG A 119 4.63 29.88 -9.65
N ARG A 120 3.34 30.18 -9.78
CA ARG A 120 2.81 31.08 -10.82
C ARG A 120 3.74 32.29 -10.93
N THR A 121 4.59 32.28 -11.95
CA THR A 121 5.20 33.49 -12.46
C THR A 121 4.32 33.86 -13.65
N ASN A 122 3.70 35.03 -13.59
CA ASN A 122 3.10 35.72 -14.74
C ASN A 122 1.59 35.51 -14.99
N GLY A 123 0.76 35.28 -13.96
CA GLY A 123 -0.66 35.68 -13.99
C GLY A 123 -1.61 34.96 -14.97
N THR A 124 -1.13 34.11 -15.87
CA THR A 124 -1.97 33.34 -16.80
C THR A 124 -1.60 31.87 -16.70
N SER A 125 -2.30 31.14 -15.84
CA SER A 125 -2.49 29.71 -16.02
C SER A 125 -3.77 29.31 -15.30
N LEU A 126 -4.83 29.15 -16.10
CA LEU A 126 -5.97 28.29 -15.83
C LEU A 126 -5.81 27.11 -16.78
N VAL A 127 -4.86 26.22 -16.52
CA VAL A 127 -5.11 24.82 -16.87
C VAL A 127 -6.14 24.34 -15.85
N PRO A 128 -7.30 23.82 -16.29
CA PRO A 128 -8.33 23.36 -15.37
C PRO A 128 -7.74 22.38 -14.35
N HIS A 129 -8.02 22.63 -13.07
CA HIS A 129 -7.75 21.78 -11.91
C HIS A 129 -8.48 20.40 -11.98
N ALA A 130 -8.46 19.71 -13.13
CA ALA A 130 -9.38 18.59 -13.38
C ALA A 130 -8.80 17.41 -14.18
N LEU A 131 -7.48 17.34 -14.34
CA LEU A 131 -6.77 16.11 -14.69
C LEU A 131 -5.66 15.87 -13.66
N HIS A 132 -6.02 15.99 -12.39
CA HIS A 132 -5.17 15.50 -11.32
C HIS A 132 -5.20 13.98 -11.45
N ALA A 133 -4.04 13.37 -11.74
CA ALA A 133 -3.85 11.93 -11.69
C ALA A 133 -4.01 11.47 -10.23
N ASP A 134 -5.25 11.46 -9.79
CA ASP A 134 -5.69 10.62 -8.72
C ASP A 134 -5.20 9.20 -9.04
N LEU A 135 -4.69 8.50 -8.02
CA LEU A 135 -4.24 7.12 -8.17
C LEU A 135 -5.28 6.17 -7.55
N PRO A 136 -6.45 5.92 -8.18
CA PRO A 136 -7.45 5.00 -7.65
C PRO A 136 -6.89 3.63 -7.31
N PHE A 137 -6.03 3.09 -8.18
CA PHE A 137 -5.41 1.78 -7.96
C PHE A 137 -4.67 1.73 -6.62
N THR A 138 -3.71 2.63 -6.41
CA THR A 138 -2.86 2.61 -5.20
C THR A 138 -3.66 3.03 -3.97
N ARG A 139 -4.38 4.16 -4.02
CA ARG A 139 -5.13 4.67 -2.85
C ARG A 139 -6.27 3.76 -2.43
N GLY A 140 -6.99 3.17 -3.39
CA GLY A 140 -8.07 2.23 -3.11
C GLY A 140 -7.58 0.96 -2.42
N GLN A 141 -6.34 0.53 -2.70
CA GLN A 141 -5.74 -0.64 -2.06
C GLN A 141 -5.16 -0.32 -0.68
N HIS A 142 -4.64 0.88 -0.48
CA HIS A 142 -3.90 1.23 0.74
C HIS A 142 -4.71 1.99 1.79
N GLU A 143 -5.83 2.64 1.45
CA GLU A 143 -6.70 3.24 2.47
C GLU A 143 -7.20 2.22 3.51
N PRO A 144 -7.76 1.04 3.13
CA PRO A 144 -8.23 0.07 4.11
C PRO A 144 -7.12 -0.48 5.02
N VAL A 145 -5.91 -0.63 4.48
CA VAL A 145 -4.74 -1.09 5.24
C VAL A 145 -4.29 0.00 6.20
N GLY A 146 -4.18 1.25 5.73
CA GLY A 146 -3.88 2.40 6.57
C GLY A 146 -4.84 2.55 7.76
N ARG A 147 -6.13 2.30 7.55
CA ARG A 147 -7.13 2.28 8.64
C ARG A 147 -6.88 1.16 9.63
N THR A 148 -6.53 -0.04 9.16
CA THR A 148 -6.18 -1.18 10.02
C THR A 148 -4.94 -0.90 10.86
N GLU A 149 -4.00 -0.12 10.33
CA GLU A 149 -2.78 0.33 11.03
C GLU A 149 -3.00 1.58 11.91
N GLY A 150 -4.22 2.14 11.93
CA GLY A 150 -4.60 3.21 12.86
C GLY A 150 -4.74 4.61 12.27
N LEU A 151 -4.63 4.79 10.94
CA LEU A 151 -4.94 6.07 10.30
C LEU A 151 -6.43 6.39 10.44
N THR A 152 -6.72 7.53 11.06
CA THR A 152 -8.09 8.03 11.23
C THR A 152 -8.61 8.67 9.94
N THR A 153 -9.93 8.73 9.76
CA THR A 153 -10.57 9.48 8.65
C THR A 153 -10.05 10.93 8.58
N ARG A 154 -9.84 11.59 9.72
CA ARG A 154 -9.33 12.98 9.74
C ARG A 154 -7.92 13.06 9.18
N GLN A 155 -7.04 12.13 9.55
CA GLN A 155 -5.68 12.08 9.01
C GLN A 155 -5.69 11.76 7.52
N LEU A 156 -6.46 10.75 7.07
CA LEU A 156 -6.59 10.41 5.65
C LEU A 156 -7.09 11.59 4.82
N ARG A 157 -8.04 12.38 5.34
CA ARG A 157 -8.49 13.62 4.68
C ARG A 157 -7.39 14.67 4.59
N VAL A 158 -6.58 14.85 5.63
CA VAL A 158 -5.41 15.75 5.58
C VAL A 158 -4.44 15.28 4.50
N LEU A 159 -4.09 13.98 4.46
CA LEU A 159 -3.19 13.42 3.45
C LEU A 159 -3.74 13.56 2.02
N ARG A 160 -5.06 13.49 1.87
CA ARG A 160 -5.78 13.57 0.60
C ARG A 160 -5.86 14.99 0.04
N PHE A 161 -6.16 15.98 0.89
CA PHE A 161 -6.58 17.31 0.44
C PHE A 161 -5.56 18.42 0.69
N THR A 162 -4.51 18.17 1.49
CA THR A 162 -3.49 19.20 1.72
C THR A 162 -2.47 19.20 0.59
N PRO A 163 -2.22 20.31 -0.12
CA PRO A 163 -1.19 20.37 -1.14
C PRO A 163 0.20 20.06 -0.58
N ALA A 164 1.11 19.59 -1.45
CA ALA A 164 2.49 19.31 -1.08
C ALA A 164 3.19 20.56 -0.49
N GLY A 165 3.82 20.41 0.67
CA GLY A 165 4.51 21.51 1.35
C GLY A 165 3.61 22.56 2.02
N GLU A 166 2.28 22.38 2.01
CA GLU A 166 1.29 23.36 2.53
C GLU A 166 0.58 22.92 3.83
N LEU A 167 1.18 22.03 4.63
CA LEU A 167 0.62 21.62 5.92
C LEU A 167 0.39 22.80 6.88
N SER A 168 -0.87 23.08 7.21
CA SER A 168 -1.22 24.11 8.20
C SER A 168 -0.94 23.65 9.63
N LEU A 169 -0.99 24.59 10.60
CA LEU A 169 -0.91 24.26 12.02
C LEU A 169 -2.06 23.34 12.48
N ALA A 170 -3.24 23.48 11.88
CA ALA A 170 -4.39 22.63 12.18
C ALA A 170 -4.16 21.20 11.67
N ASP A 171 -3.59 21.05 10.47
CA ASP A 171 -3.24 19.75 9.88
C ASP A 171 -2.17 19.04 10.71
N GLN A 172 -1.13 19.78 11.11
CA GLN A 172 -0.08 19.25 12.00
C GLN A 172 -0.66 18.77 13.34
N LYS A 173 -1.65 19.46 13.89
CA LYS A 173 -2.36 19.03 15.11
C LYS A 173 -3.19 17.76 14.90
N ILE A 174 -3.75 17.56 13.70
CA ILE A 174 -4.51 16.34 13.34
C ILE A 174 -3.56 15.15 13.16
N LEU A 175 -2.44 15.36 12.47
CA LEU A 175 -1.45 14.33 12.17
C LEU A 175 -0.62 13.94 13.41
N GLY A 176 -0.33 14.91 14.27
CA GLY A 176 0.72 14.77 15.28
C GLY A 176 2.12 14.93 14.68
N ASN A 177 3.12 15.09 15.54
CA ASN A 177 4.46 15.51 15.11
C ASN A 177 5.17 14.49 14.20
N SER A 178 5.03 13.18 14.49
CA SER A 178 5.69 12.12 13.71
C SER A 178 5.12 11.99 12.30
N LEU A 179 3.79 11.96 12.16
CA LEU A 179 3.14 11.86 10.85
C LEU A 179 3.25 13.15 10.04
N ALA A 180 3.21 14.32 10.69
CA ALA A 180 3.49 15.58 10.00
C ALA A 180 4.93 15.62 9.44
N ALA A 181 5.91 15.12 10.20
CA ALA A 181 7.29 14.98 9.70
C ALA A 181 7.38 13.97 8.54
N ALA A 182 6.64 12.87 8.60
CA ALA A 182 6.57 11.89 7.52
C ALA A 182 5.95 12.46 6.24
N VAL A 183 4.87 13.26 6.34
CA VAL A 183 4.29 13.96 5.18
C VAL A 183 5.29 14.91 4.55
N ALA A 184 5.94 15.76 5.35
CA ALA A 184 6.94 16.70 4.83
C ALA A 184 8.11 15.99 4.15
N PHE A 185 8.53 14.84 4.68
CA PHE A 185 9.54 13.99 4.06
C PHE A 185 9.05 13.38 2.75
N THR A 186 7.83 12.84 2.73
CA THR A 186 7.20 12.27 1.52
C THR A 186 7.10 13.30 0.42
N ASP A 187 6.60 14.50 0.73
CA ASP A 187 6.49 15.60 -0.24
C ASP A 187 7.87 15.94 -0.83
N ALA A 188 8.90 16.08 0.01
CA ALA A 188 10.24 16.45 -0.44
C ALA A 188 10.90 15.37 -1.32
N ILE A 189 10.86 14.09 -0.91
CA ILE A 189 11.53 12.99 -1.64
C ILE A 189 10.79 12.64 -2.94
N THR A 190 9.49 12.92 -3.01
CA THR A 190 8.69 12.64 -4.20
C THR A 190 8.79 13.76 -5.24
N GLU A 191 9.05 15.01 -4.82
CA GLU A 191 9.24 16.17 -5.70
C GLU A 191 10.69 16.34 -6.20
N SER A 192 11.68 16.02 -5.36
CA SER A 192 13.10 16.21 -5.69
C SER A 192 13.98 15.05 -5.23
N VAL A 193 15.02 14.76 -6.02
CA VAL A 193 16.07 13.79 -5.63
C VAL A 193 16.78 14.21 -4.34
N ARG A 194 16.92 15.53 -4.09
CA ARG A 194 17.58 16.04 -2.89
C ARG A 194 16.56 16.40 -1.82
N VAL A 195 16.48 15.56 -0.79
CA VAL A 195 15.75 15.89 0.44
C VAL A 195 16.55 16.95 1.24
N PRO A 196 15.97 18.10 1.62
CA PRO A 196 16.66 19.08 2.46
C PRO A 196 17.00 18.53 3.84
N ASP A 197 18.19 18.83 4.36
CA ASP A 197 18.66 18.35 5.67
C ASP A 197 17.68 18.62 6.80
N ARG A 198 17.02 19.80 6.79
CA ARG A 198 15.99 20.15 7.78
C ARG A 198 14.79 19.20 7.76
N VAL A 199 14.41 18.67 6.59
CA VAL A 199 13.28 17.74 6.44
C VAL A 199 13.70 16.36 6.91
N TYR A 200 14.87 15.87 6.47
CA TYR A 200 15.45 14.63 6.95
C TYR A 200 15.62 14.63 8.48
N ASN A 201 16.28 15.65 9.03
CA ASN A 201 16.55 15.78 10.46
C ASN A 201 15.26 15.87 11.29
N ASN A 202 14.16 16.39 10.73
CA ASN A 202 12.90 16.45 11.44
C ASN A 202 12.25 15.07 11.58
N LEU A 203 12.24 14.26 10.51
CA LEU A 203 11.72 12.89 10.56
C LEU A 203 12.62 11.97 11.40
N ALA A 204 13.95 12.12 11.28
CA ALA A 204 14.92 11.30 11.99
C ALA A 204 14.84 11.41 13.54
N ARG A 205 14.15 12.43 14.09
CA ARG A 205 13.87 12.52 15.53
C ARG A 205 12.95 11.41 16.04
N PHE A 206 12.16 10.81 15.15
CA PHE A 206 11.16 9.80 15.50
C PHE A 206 11.57 8.38 15.11
N LEU A 207 12.68 8.23 14.38
CA LEU A 207 13.09 6.96 13.78
C LEU A 207 14.54 6.64 14.15
N SER A 208 14.81 5.35 14.38
CA SER A 208 16.18 4.84 14.41
C SER A 208 16.86 4.94 13.03
N PRO A 209 18.19 4.84 12.92
CA PRO A 209 18.88 4.80 11.63
C PRO A 209 18.35 3.70 10.70
N LYS A 210 18.03 2.51 11.26
CA LYS A 210 17.38 1.42 10.53
C LYS A 210 16.05 1.89 9.94
N GLN A 211 15.16 2.40 10.78
CA GLN A 211 13.84 2.88 10.36
C GLN A 211 13.90 4.04 9.37
N MET A 212 14.95 4.87 9.40
CA MET A 212 15.14 5.92 8.41
C MET A 212 15.45 5.34 7.02
N VAL A 213 16.27 4.28 6.94
CA VAL A 213 16.50 3.53 5.67
C VAL A 213 15.19 2.92 5.17
N GLU A 214 14.39 2.36 6.08
CA GLU A 214 13.07 1.79 5.78
C GLU A 214 12.10 2.86 5.27
N ALA A 215 12.07 4.06 5.87
CA ALA A 215 11.24 5.18 5.45
C ALA A 215 11.61 5.70 4.05
N VAL A 216 12.91 5.90 3.78
CA VAL A 216 13.43 6.27 2.45
C VAL A 216 13.03 5.23 1.41
N SER A 217 13.23 3.94 1.74
CA SER A 217 12.92 2.84 0.84
C SER A 217 11.42 2.75 0.55
N THR A 218 10.57 2.94 1.56
CA THR A 218 9.11 2.93 1.42
C THR A 218 8.62 4.08 0.54
N ALA A 219 8.98 5.32 0.89
CA ALA A 219 8.54 6.50 0.15
C ALA A 219 9.04 6.48 -1.31
N GLY A 220 10.33 6.17 -1.52
CA GLY A 220 10.91 6.06 -2.86
C GLY A 220 10.30 4.94 -3.70
N SER A 221 10.03 3.78 -3.09
CA SER A 221 9.40 2.66 -3.79
C SER A 221 7.97 2.98 -4.19
N TYR A 222 7.19 3.63 -3.34
CA TYR A 222 5.82 4.02 -3.71
C TYR A 222 5.77 5.17 -4.71
N ALA A 223 6.75 6.08 -4.70
CA ALA A 223 6.94 7.03 -5.80
C ALA A 223 7.20 6.31 -7.14
N PHE A 224 7.92 5.18 -7.13
CA PHE A 224 8.09 4.30 -8.29
C PHE A 224 6.81 3.54 -8.66
N VAL A 225 6.10 2.95 -7.69
CA VAL A 225 4.81 2.26 -7.92
C VAL A 225 3.81 3.18 -8.61
N SER A 226 3.63 4.40 -8.09
CA SER A 226 2.73 5.40 -8.66
C SER A 226 3.07 5.71 -10.12
N ARG A 227 4.36 5.89 -10.43
CA ARG A 227 4.81 6.13 -11.81
C ARG A 227 4.55 4.91 -12.70
N PHE A 228 4.79 3.70 -12.19
CA PHE A 228 4.58 2.47 -12.92
C PHE A 228 3.09 2.24 -13.25
N THR A 229 2.21 2.34 -12.26
CA THR A 229 0.77 2.07 -12.42
C THR A 229 0.10 3.10 -13.33
N VAL A 230 0.46 4.37 -13.22
CA VAL A 230 -0.04 5.43 -14.12
C VAL A 230 0.51 5.29 -15.53
N ALA A 231 1.82 5.08 -15.68
CA ALA A 231 2.45 4.99 -17.00
C ALA A 231 1.86 3.86 -17.84
N LEU A 232 1.48 2.75 -17.19
CA LEU A 232 0.83 1.61 -17.83
C LEU A 232 -0.70 1.66 -17.78
N ASN A 233 -1.31 2.65 -17.14
CA ASN A 233 -2.75 2.69 -16.87
C ASN A 233 -3.27 1.34 -16.31
N VAL A 234 -2.55 0.77 -15.35
CA VAL A 234 -2.95 -0.50 -14.72
C VAL A 234 -4.33 -0.32 -14.12
N ASP A 235 -5.24 -1.24 -14.41
CA ASP A 235 -6.67 -1.21 -14.04
C ASP A 235 -7.55 -0.22 -14.81
N GLY A 236 -7.01 0.56 -15.75
CA GLY A 236 -7.80 1.43 -16.62
C GLY A 236 -8.35 2.70 -15.95
N ARG A 237 -8.15 2.89 -14.64
CA ARG A 237 -8.79 3.96 -13.86
C ARG A 237 -7.92 5.20 -13.65
N MET A 238 -6.82 5.40 -14.40
CA MET A 238 -5.91 6.53 -14.14
C MET A 238 -6.57 7.92 -14.21
N ASN A 239 -7.75 8.03 -14.85
CA ASN A 239 -8.52 9.27 -14.97
C ASN A 239 -9.79 9.29 -14.10
N GLU A 240 -10.04 8.25 -13.30
CA GLU A 240 -11.18 8.20 -12.38
C GLU A 240 -10.83 8.92 -11.07
N ALA A 241 -11.82 9.57 -10.48
CA ALA A 241 -11.65 10.19 -9.17
C ALA A 241 -11.58 9.12 -8.07
N VAL A 242 -10.66 9.27 -7.10
CA VAL A 242 -10.66 8.38 -5.92
C VAL A 242 -11.78 8.81 -4.97
N PRO A 243 -12.61 7.87 -4.47
CA PRO A 243 -13.58 8.16 -3.41
C PRO A 243 -12.95 8.90 -2.23
N VAL A 244 -13.69 9.85 -1.67
CA VAL A 244 -13.23 10.62 -0.51
C VAL A 244 -13.27 9.73 0.74
N PRO A 245 -12.21 9.70 1.57
CA PRO A 245 -12.22 8.96 2.83
C PRO A 245 -13.40 9.40 3.73
N VAL A 246 -14.28 8.45 4.05
CA VAL A 246 -15.45 8.64 4.94
C VAL A 246 -15.18 8.26 6.39
#